data_AF-A0A1Y6KAK4-F1
#
_entry.id   AF-A0A1Y6KAK4-F1
#
_cell.length_a   1.000
_cell.length_b   1.000
_cell.length_c   1.000
_cell.angle_alpha   90.00
_cell.angle_beta   90.00
_cell.angle_gamma   90.00
#
_symmetry.space_group_name_H-M   'P 1'
#
loop_
_entity.id
_entity.type
_entity.pdbx_description
1 polymer ?
#
loop_
_entity_poly.entity_id
_entity_poly.type
_entity_poly.pdbx_seq_one_letter_code
_entity_poly.pdbx_strand_id
1 'polypeptide(L)'
;MNAERDAGPDDIAALKEALAAERARGLEIAAELAVARAKASEDSALIAQQKLQIAKLRHQIYGQQSERSSRLIEQLALTFEELEVDATEDELSAEQAAARTTTVRVFTRKRAERQTFPEHLPRERVVIDPPPACECCGGHRLRKIGEDVTRTLEAVPRQWKVVETVREKFSCRDCEKISQAPAPFYAVARGWAGLSFVGHDHVREVRPASAIEPPGRALRLGRRADRAVDHGGCRWIGLCVAGTSATPSRIPRSGGRAPSCR
;
A
#
# COMPACT_ATOMS: atom_id res chain seq x y z
N MET A 1 15.36 56.04 -14.16
CA MET A 1 15.00 55.42 -12.87
C MET A 1 15.50 53.98 -12.90
N ASN A 2 16.76 53.74 -12.53
CA ASN A 2 17.38 52.40 -12.36
C ASN A 2 18.79 52.59 -11.75
N ALA A 3 18.90 53.33 -10.62
CA ALA A 3 20.20 53.58 -9.99
C ALA A 3 20.34 52.93 -8.59
N GLU A 4 19.24 52.40 -8.04
CA GLU A 4 19.21 51.84 -6.67
C GLU A 4 19.32 50.29 -6.66
N ARG A 5 19.36 49.63 -7.82
CA ARG A 5 19.51 48.16 -7.90
C ARG A 5 20.95 47.68 -7.70
N ASP A 6 21.93 48.58 -7.72
CA ASP A 6 23.36 48.26 -7.74
C ASP A 6 24.11 48.61 -6.44
N ALA A 7 23.42 49.12 -5.41
CA ALA A 7 24.02 49.28 -4.09
C ALA A 7 24.02 47.94 -3.34
N GLY A 8 24.84 47.00 -3.81
CA GLY A 8 25.17 45.79 -3.05
C GLY A 8 25.86 46.17 -1.74
N PRO A 9 25.71 45.37 -0.67
CA PRO A 9 26.44 45.63 0.56
C PRO A 9 27.95 45.53 0.28
N ASP A 10 28.69 46.62 0.50
CA ASP A 10 30.15 46.67 0.31
C ASP A 10 30.92 45.83 1.35
N ASP A 11 30.21 45.32 2.37
CA ASP A 11 30.76 44.46 3.40
C ASP A 11 30.95 43.02 2.88
N ILE A 12 32.21 42.56 2.85
CA ILE A 12 32.59 41.21 2.44
C ILE A 12 31.83 40.12 3.22
N ALA A 13 31.51 40.37 4.49
CA ALA A 13 30.73 39.45 5.32
C ALA A 13 29.28 39.32 4.81
N ALA A 14 28.62 40.44 4.52
CA ALA A 14 27.25 40.46 3.99
C ALA A 14 27.16 39.81 2.59
N LEU A 15 28.17 39.99 1.74
CA LEU A 15 28.25 39.31 0.43
C LEU A 15 28.39 37.79 0.58
N LYS A 16 29.19 37.32 1.56
CA LYS A 16 29.33 35.88 1.85
C LYS A 16 28.03 35.27 2.36
N GLU A 17 27.31 35.98 3.21
CA GLU A 17 25.99 35.55 3.72
C GLU A 17 24.95 35.51 2.60
N ALA A 18 24.88 36.53 1.76
CA ALA A 18 23.99 36.56 0.60
C ALA A 18 24.27 35.40 -0.36
N LEU A 19 25.55 35.13 -0.66
CA LEU A 19 25.95 34.03 -1.53
C LEU A 19 25.68 32.65 -0.90
N ALA A 20 25.79 32.52 0.43
CA ALA A 20 25.37 31.31 1.13
C ALA A 20 23.84 31.10 1.07
N ALA A 21 23.06 32.17 1.22
CA ALA A 21 21.60 32.13 1.09
C ALA A 21 21.15 31.75 -0.33
N GLU A 22 21.76 32.32 -1.37
CA GLU A 22 21.47 31.96 -2.76
C GLU A 22 21.87 30.51 -3.08
N ARG A 23 23.01 30.04 -2.55
CA ARG A 23 23.39 28.62 -2.68
C ARG A 23 22.39 27.69 -1.99
N ALA A 24 21.90 28.07 -0.80
CA ALA A 24 20.89 27.28 -0.08
C ALA A 24 19.59 27.18 -0.89
N ARG A 25 19.08 28.30 -1.42
CA ARG A 25 17.91 28.32 -2.32
C ARG A 25 18.14 27.50 -3.59
N GLY A 26 19.34 27.59 -4.17
CA GLY A 26 19.72 26.79 -5.33
C GLY A 26 19.70 25.29 -5.05
N LEU A 27 20.14 24.87 -3.86
CA LEU A 27 20.08 23.46 -3.43
C LEU A 27 18.63 23.00 -3.19
N GLU A 28 17.80 23.85 -2.58
CA GLU A 28 16.37 23.57 -2.38
C GLU A 28 15.64 23.36 -3.72
N ILE A 29 15.82 24.29 -4.67
CA ILE A 29 15.23 24.18 -6.01
C ILE A 29 15.76 22.95 -6.74
N ALA A 30 17.06 22.66 -6.64
CA ALA A 30 17.64 21.47 -7.25
C ALA A 30 17.05 20.17 -6.66
N ALA A 31 16.80 20.13 -5.34
CA ALA A 31 16.15 19.00 -4.71
C ALA A 31 14.69 18.85 -5.15
N GLU A 32 13.93 19.94 -5.24
CA GLU A 32 12.56 19.91 -5.76
C GLU A 32 12.51 19.42 -7.22
N LEU A 33 13.43 19.88 -8.07
CA LEU A 33 13.54 19.44 -9.46
C LEU A 33 13.93 17.97 -9.56
N ALA A 34 14.83 17.48 -8.72
CA ALA A 34 15.21 16.06 -8.69
C ALA A 34 14.01 15.18 -8.29
N VAL A 35 13.26 15.58 -7.26
CA VAL A 35 12.02 14.87 -6.84
C VAL A 35 10.96 14.91 -7.95
N ALA A 36 10.82 16.02 -8.67
CA ALA A 36 9.89 16.12 -9.78
C ALA A 36 10.29 15.22 -10.96
N ARG A 37 11.59 15.07 -11.23
CA ARG A 37 12.12 14.15 -12.25
C ARG A 37 11.89 12.69 -11.89
N ALA A 38 12.22 12.28 -10.66
CA ALA A 38 11.96 10.93 -10.17
C ALA A 38 10.49 10.53 -10.34
N LYS A 39 9.55 11.39 -9.96
CA LYS A 39 8.12 11.14 -10.18
C LYS A 39 7.76 11.00 -11.66
N ALA A 40 8.34 11.82 -12.52
CA ALA A 40 8.07 11.77 -13.94
C ALA A 40 8.62 10.51 -14.61
N SER A 41 9.81 10.04 -14.19
CA SER A 41 10.39 8.79 -14.67
C SER A 41 9.65 7.57 -14.11
N GLU A 42 9.27 7.57 -12.83
CA GLU A 42 8.37 6.57 -12.22
C GLU A 42 7.04 6.46 -13.00
N ASP A 43 6.37 7.59 -13.26
CA ASP A 43 5.12 7.63 -14.04
C ASP A 43 5.32 7.07 -15.46
N SER A 44 6.46 7.38 -16.09
CA SER A 44 6.79 6.88 -17.43
C SER A 44 7.02 5.36 -17.45
N ALA A 45 7.70 4.81 -16.45
CA ALA A 45 7.91 3.37 -16.28
C ALA A 45 6.59 2.65 -16.03
N LEU A 46 5.71 3.21 -15.19
CA LEU A 46 4.37 2.69 -14.94
C LEU A 46 3.52 2.66 -16.21
N ILE A 47 3.55 3.73 -17.01
CA ILE A 47 2.85 3.77 -18.31
C ILE A 47 3.39 2.70 -19.26
N ALA A 48 4.71 2.49 -19.31
CA ALA A 48 5.32 1.45 -20.13
C ALA A 48 4.92 0.05 -19.67
N GLN A 49 4.91 -0.20 -18.35
CA GLN A 49 4.43 -1.45 -17.76
C GLN A 49 2.98 -1.76 -18.15
N GLN A 50 2.09 -0.77 -18.02
CA GLN A 50 0.68 -0.91 -18.36
C GLN A 50 0.49 -1.20 -19.85
N LYS A 51 1.24 -0.51 -20.72
CA LYS A 51 1.22 -0.77 -22.18
C LYS A 51 1.67 -2.20 -22.48
N LEU A 52 2.73 -2.70 -21.83
CA LEU A 52 3.20 -4.07 -21.97
C LEU A 52 2.15 -5.09 -21.52
N GLN A 53 1.50 -4.86 -20.37
CA GLN A 53 0.42 -5.73 -19.87
C GLN A 53 -0.77 -5.77 -20.82
N ILE A 54 -1.21 -4.60 -21.32
CA ILE A 54 -2.29 -4.51 -22.31
C ILE A 54 -1.92 -5.28 -23.58
N ALA A 55 -0.68 -5.16 -24.06
CA ALA A 55 -0.21 -5.88 -25.24
C ALA A 55 -0.22 -7.41 -25.01
N LYS A 56 0.24 -7.88 -23.85
CA LYS A 56 0.21 -9.31 -23.46
C LYS A 56 -1.23 -9.85 -23.37
N LEU A 57 -2.14 -9.11 -22.73
CA LEU A 57 -3.56 -9.49 -22.62
C LEU A 57 -4.23 -9.53 -23.99
N ARG A 58 -3.98 -8.53 -24.84
CA ARG A 58 -4.49 -8.52 -26.22
C ARG A 58 -3.97 -9.73 -27.01
N HIS A 59 -2.71 -10.10 -26.86
CA HIS A 59 -2.15 -11.29 -27.50
C HIS A 59 -2.81 -12.59 -27.02
N GLN A 60 -3.14 -12.70 -25.73
CA GLN A 60 -3.87 -13.85 -25.19
C GLN A 60 -5.31 -13.95 -25.72
N ILE A 61 -6.01 -12.82 -25.87
CA ILE A 61 -7.41 -12.79 -26.34
C ILE A 61 -7.51 -13.05 -27.85
N TYR A 62 -6.68 -12.40 -28.65
CA TYR A 62 -6.77 -12.45 -30.12
C TYR A 62 -5.88 -13.54 -30.75
N GLY A 63 -5.07 -14.23 -29.95
CA GLY A 63 -4.26 -15.39 -30.35
C GLY A 63 -2.99 -15.06 -31.14
N GLN A 64 -2.21 -16.09 -31.47
CA GLN A 64 -0.90 -16.04 -32.13
C GLN A 64 -0.89 -15.51 -33.58
N GLN A 65 -2.01 -14.98 -34.09
CA GLN A 65 -2.20 -14.61 -35.51
C GLN A 65 -1.34 -13.43 -36.00
N SER A 66 -0.39 -12.90 -35.21
CA SER A 66 0.64 -12.01 -35.78
C SER A 66 1.99 -12.17 -35.08
N GLU A 67 3.01 -12.60 -35.83
CA GLU A 67 4.42 -12.45 -35.44
C GLU A 67 4.73 -10.99 -35.03
N ARG A 68 4.03 -10.04 -35.66
CA ARG A 68 4.09 -8.61 -35.35
C ARG A 68 3.73 -8.29 -33.89
N SER A 69 2.75 -8.98 -33.30
CA SER A 69 2.35 -8.77 -31.90
C SER A 69 3.41 -9.26 -30.91
N SER A 70 4.05 -10.40 -31.20
CA SER A 70 5.15 -10.92 -30.38
C SER A 70 6.34 -9.97 -30.39
N ARG A 71 6.75 -9.49 -31.58
CA ARG A 71 7.85 -8.51 -31.72
C ARG A 71 7.52 -7.19 -31.01
N LEU A 72 6.27 -6.74 -31.04
CA LEU A 72 5.85 -5.53 -30.32
C LEU A 72 5.95 -5.72 -28.80
N ILE A 73 5.61 -6.90 -28.28
CA ILE A 73 5.73 -7.19 -26.84
C ILE A 73 7.20 -7.19 -26.42
N GLU A 74 8.10 -7.77 -27.22
CA GLU A 74 9.54 -7.74 -26.95
C GLU A 74 10.08 -6.31 -26.95
N GLN A 75 9.69 -5.47 -27.93
CA GLN A 75 10.07 -4.05 -27.95
C GLN A 75 9.54 -3.30 -26.71
N LEU A 76 8.28 -3.50 -26.34
CA LEU A 76 7.70 -2.86 -25.17
C LEU A 76 8.36 -3.33 -23.86
N ALA A 77 8.80 -4.59 -23.80
CA ALA A 77 9.53 -5.12 -22.65
C ALA A 77 10.88 -4.43 -22.49
N LEU A 78 11.63 -4.29 -23.58
CA LEU A 78 12.92 -3.58 -23.56
C LEU A 78 12.73 -2.11 -23.14
N THR A 79 11.76 -1.39 -23.70
CA THR A 79 11.49 0.00 -23.32
C THR A 79 11.06 0.14 -21.86
N PHE A 80 10.40 -0.88 -21.30
CA PHE A 80 10.01 -0.87 -19.90
C PHE A 80 11.24 -1.05 -19.01
N GLU A 81 12.13 -1.99 -19.33
CA GLU A 81 13.38 -2.21 -18.61
C GLU A 81 14.27 -0.94 -18.62
N GLU A 82 14.38 -0.25 -19.76
CA GLU A 82 15.11 1.02 -19.86
C GLU A 82 14.52 2.09 -18.92
N LEU A 83 13.20 2.27 -18.94
CA LEU A 83 12.53 3.27 -18.11
C LEU A 83 12.53 2.90 -16.61
N GLU A 84 12.53 1.62 -16.26
CA GLU A 84 12.72 1.18 -14.88
C GLU A 84 14.11 1.57 -14.37
N VAL A 85 15.16 1.38 -15.18
CA VAL A 85 16.51 1.82 -14.81
C VAL A 85 16.55 3.33 -14.62
N ASP A 86 16.04 4.10 -15.57
CA ASP A 86 15.99 5.57 -15.47
C ASP A 86 15.24 6.04 -14.21
N ALA A 87 14.11 5.40 -13.89
CA ALA A 87 13.35 5.70 -12.67
C ALA A 87 14.18 5.44 -11.40
N THR A 88 14.87 4.30 -11.33
CA THR A 88 15.73 4.00 -10.16
C THR A 88 16.90 4.96 -10.03
N GLU A 89 17.50 5.39 -11.14
CA GLU A 89 18.59 6.38 -11.13
C GLU A 89 18.10 7.75 -10.66
N ASP A 90 16.94 8.19 -11.16
CA ASP A 90 16.35 9.46 -10.77
C ASP A 90 15.88 9.46 -9.31
N GLU A 91 15.30 8.36 -8.82
CA GLU A 91 14.94 8.17 -7.41
C GLU A 91 16.18 8.34 -6.50
N LEU A 92 17.29 7.66 -6.83
CA LEU A 92 18.55 7.81 -6.10
C LEU A 92 19.08 9.25 -6.15
N SER A 93 18.96 9.92 -7.28
CA SER A 93 19.36 11.32 -7.42
C SER A 93 18.51 12.25 -6.55
N ALA A 94 17.21 11.99 -6.45
CA ALA A 94 16.28 12.73 -5.61
C ALA A 94 16.56 12.52 -4.12
N GLU A 95 16.86 11.29 -3.70
CA GLU A 95 17.28 10.98 -2.33
C GLU A 95 18.56 11.72 -1.94
N GLN A 96 19.57 11.72 -2.82
CA GLN A 96 20.82 12.44 -2.59
C GLN A 96 20.61 13.96 -2.51
N ALA A 97 19.75 14.52 -3.36
CA ALA A 97 19.43 15.94 -3.33
C ALA A 97 18.63 16.32 -2.07
N ALA A 98 17.68 15.49 -1.66
CA ALA A 98 16.91 15.67 -0.42
C ALA A 98 17.78 15.53 0.85
N ALA A 99 18.76 14.63 0.84
CA ALA A 99 19.72 14.47 1.94
C ALA A 99 20.61 15.71 2.13
N ARG A 100 20.89 16.44 1.06
CA ARG A 100 21.67 17.70 1.11
C ARG A 100 20.89 18.88 1.72
N THR A 101 19.56 18.86 1.61
CA THR A 101 18.70 19.92 2.12
C THR A 101 18.09 19.59 3.48
N THR A 102 17.92 18.30 3.80
CA THR A 102 17.18 17.86 4.99
C THR A 102 18.11 17.29 6.06
N THR A 103 18.25 18.00 7.17
CA THR A 103 18.93 17.48 8.38
C THR A 103 17.95 16.65 9.22
N VAL A 104 17.72 15.40 8.83
CA VAL A 104 16.80 14.52 9.59
C VAL A 104 17.48 14.05 10.89
N ARG A 105 16.92 14.43 12.05
CA ARG A 105 17.32 13.86 13.34
C ARG A 105 16.87 12.40 13.43
N VAL A 106 17.80 11.51 13.80
CA VAL A 106 17.52 10.07 13.97
C VAL A 106 16.42 9.86 15.00
N PHE A 107 15.26 9.37 14.56
CA PHE A 107 14.16 8.98 15.46
C PHE A 107 14.33 7.53 15.89
N THR A 108 14.73 7.29 17.14
CA THR A 108 14.76 5.94 17.70
C THR A 108 13.34 5.51 18.08
N ARG A 109 12.78 4.54 17.34
CA ARG A 109 11.47 3.98 17.63
C ARG A 109 11.54 3.19 18.95
N LYS A 110 10.92 3.71 20.02
CA LYS A 110 10.78 2.95 21.28
C LYS A 110 9.91 1.73 21.03
N ARG A 111 10.45 0.54 21.31
CA ARG A 111 9.71 -0.72 21.24
C ARG A 111 8.59 -0.66 22.28
N ALA A 112 7.33 -0.77 21.86
CA ALA A 112 6.21 -0.86 22.79
C ALA A 112 6.39 -2.10 23.67
N GLU A 113 6.59 -1.88 24.96
CA GLU A 113 6.64 -2.95 25.95
C GLU A 113 5.25 -3.61 25.99
N ARG A 114 5.23 -4.94 25.86
CA ARG A 114 3.98 -5.70 25.93
C ARG A 114 3.41 -5.49 27.31
N GLN A 115 2.22 -4.90 27.36
CA GLN A 115 1.48 -4.51 28.56
C GLN A 115 1.59 -5.59 29.64
N THR A 116 2.29 -5.26 30.72
CA THR A 116 2.24 -6.05 31.94
C THR A 116 0.97 -5.64 32.67
N PHE A 117 0.03 -6.56 32.86
CA PHE A 117 -1.20 -6.27 33.59
C PHE A 117 -0.90 -5.76 35.00
N PRO A 118 -1.64 -4.76 35.51
CA PRO A 118 -1.44 -4.26 36.86
C PRO A 118 -1.57 -5.35 37.93
N GLU A 119 -0.76 -5.26 38.99
CA GLU A 119 -0.71 -6.29 40.05
C GLU A 119 -1.95 -6.33 40.96
N HIS A 120 -2.75 -5.27 40.97
CA HIS A 120 -3.94 -5.15 41.82
C HIS A 120 -5.16 -5.93 41.31
N LEU A 121 -5.12 -6.49 40.10
CA LEU A 121 -6.23 -7.29 39.58
C LEU A 121 -6.20 -8.70 40.16
N PRO A 122 -7.37 -9.28 40.52
CA PRO A 122 -7.45 -10.66 40.98
C PRO A 122 -6.99 -11.61 39.85
N ARG A 123 -6.11 -12.55 40.20
CA ARG A 123 -5.54 -13.54 39.29
C ARG A 123 -6.10 -14.93 39.57
N GLU A 124 -6.62 -15.56 38.52
CA GLU A 124 -7.09 -16.94 38.56
C GLU A 124 -6.16 -17.79 37.69
N ARG A 125 -5.51 -18.80 38.29
CA ARG A 125 -4.56 -19.68 37.59
C ARG A 125 -5.28 -20.96 37.14
N VAL A 126 -5.50 -21.10 35.84
CA VAL A 126 -6.11 -22.29 35.24
C VAL A 126 -5.00 -23.16 34.65
N VAL A 127 -4.75 -24.30 35.27
CA VAL A 127 -3.76 -25.27 34.78
C VAL A 127 -4.47 -26.24 33.84
N ILE A 128 -3.98 -26.34 32.60
CA ILE A 128 -4.47 -27.36 31.66
C ILE A 128 -3.64 -28.62 31.89
N ASP A 129 -4.29 -29.67 32.37
CA ASP A 129 -3.63 -30.95 32.66
C ASP A 129 -3.02 -31.57 31.38
N PRO A 130 -1.83 -32.16 31.49
CA PRO A 130 -1.21 -32.86 30.38
C PRO A 130 -1.90 -34.21 30.09
N PRO A 131 -1.69 -34.77 28.88
CA PRO A 131 -2.06 -36.15 28.63
C PRO A 131 -1.27 -37.10 29.57
N PRO A 132 -1.91 -38.16 30.12
CA PRO A 132 -1.29 -39.09 31.07
C PRO A 132 -0.23 -40.02 30.47
N ALA A 133 -0.05 -39.98 29.14
CA ALA A 133 0.92 -40.76 28.39
C ALA A 133 1.50 -39.93 27.24
N CYS A 134 2.71 -40.28 26.81
CA CYS A 134 3.31 -39.67 25.65
C CYS A 134 2.52 -40.03 24.38
N GLU A 135 2.07 -39.03 23.62
CA GLU A 135 1.35 -39.21 22.35
C GLU A 135 2.18 -39.92 21.27
N CYS A 136 3.51 -39.96 21.41
CA CYS A 136 4.41 -40.57 20.42
C CYS A 136 4.69 -42.05 20.69
N CYS A 137 4.97 -42.43 21.94
CA CYS A 137 5.43 -43.78 22.29
C CYS A 137 4.56 -44.48 23.35
N GLY A 138 3.54 -43.83 23.88
CA GLY A 138 2.70 -44.35 24.97
C GLY A 138 3.38 -44.44 26.33
N GLY A 139 4.64 -43.98 26.46
CA GLY A 139 5.37 -44.02 27.72
C GLY A 139 4.76 -43.10 28.79
N HIS A 140 4.70 -43.59 30.03
CA HIS A 140 4.19 -42.84 31.20
C HIS A 140 5.29 -42.06 31.95
N ARG A 141 6.55 -42.16 31.51
CA ARG A 141 7.72 -41.52 32.15
C ARG A 141 7.88 -40.08 31.69
N LEU A 142 6.89 -39.25 32.00
CA LEU A 142 6.87 -37.82 31.68
C LEU A 142 7.54 -37.00 32.79
N ARG A 143 8.41 -36.04 32.42
CA ARG A 143 9.02 -35.06 33.33
C ARG A 143 8.60 -33.65 32.91
N LYS A 144 8.18 -32.83 33.86
CA LYS A 144 7.87 -31.41 33.64
C LYS A 144 9.16 -30.64 33.33
N ILE A 145 9.21 -29.93 32.20
CA ILE A 145 10.34 -29.07 31.78
C ILE A 145 10.05 -27.60 32.11
N GLY A 146 8.84 -27.14 31.81
CA GLY A 146 8.51 -25.72 31.93
C GLY A 146 7.03 -25.44 31.73
N GLU A 147 6.68 -24.17 31.82
CA GLU A 147 5.30 -23.69 31.74
C GLU A 147 5.20 -22.59 30.69
N ASP A 148 4.11 -22.61 29.92
CA ASP A 148 3.74 -21.53 29.01
C ASP A 148 2.50 -20.84 29.60
N VAL A 149 2.66 -19.57 30.00
CA VAL A 149 1.64 -18.80 30.72
C VAL A 149 1.06 -17.78 29.76
N THR A 150 -0.21 -17.95 29.42
CA THR A 150 -0.96 -16.93 28.67
C THR A 150 -1.87 -16.18 29.62
N ARG A 151 -1.79 -14.85 29.62
CA ARG A 151 -2.62 -13.99 30.46
C ARG A 151 -3.74 -13.38 29.62
N THR A 152 -4.98 -13.60 30.05
CA THR A 152 -6.17 -13.01 29.42
C THR A 152 -7.00 -12.24 30.43
N LEU A 153 -7.48 -11.06 30.05
CA LEU A 153 -8.43 -10.30 30.87
C LEU A 153 -9.84 -10.80 30.62
N GLU A 154 -10.55 -11.17 31.68
CA GLU A 154 -11.96 -11.55 31.66
C GLU A 154 -12.82 -10.54 32.42
N ALA A 155 -14.00 -10.26 31.87
CA ALA A 155 -14.99 -9.40 32.52
C ALA A 155 -15.94 -10.26 33.37
N VAL A 156 -15.99 -9.98 34.67
CA VAL A 156 -17.01 -10.44 35.60
C VAL A 156 -17.93 -9.25 35.87
N PRO A 157 -19.25 -9.41 36.08
CA PRO A 157 -20.11 -8.28 36.39
C PRO A 157 -19.54 -7.43 37.55
N ARG A 158 -19.22 -6.15 37.26
CA ARG A 158 -18.61 -5.15 38.16
C ARG A 158 -17.12 -5.34 38.51
N GLN A 159 -16.42 -6.36 37.99
CA GLN A 159 -15.01 -6.62 38.32
C GLN A 159 -14.25 -7.19 37.13
N TRP A 160 -12.95 -6.93 37.04
CA TRP A 160 -12.08 -7.55 36.05
C TRP A 160 -11.16 -8.55 36.73
N LYS A 161 -10.93 -9.67 36.08
CA LYS A 161 -9.97 -10.67 36.54
C LYS A 161 -9.00 -11.02 35.44
N VAL A 162 -7.77 -11.32 35.82
CA VAL A 162 -6.76 -11.85 34.90
C VAL A 162 -6.76 -13.35 35.06
N VAL A 163 -7.09 -14.07 33.99
CA VAL A 163 -6.97 -15.52 33.93
C VAL A 163 -5.59 -15.86 33.36
N GLU A 164 -4.77 -16.52 34.17
CA GLU A 164 -3.48 -17.05 33.76
C GLU A 164 -3.65 -18.52 33.38
N THR A 165 -3.74 -18.77 32.07
CA THR A 165 -3.84 -20.12 31.54
C THR A 165 -2.44 -20.71 31.42
N VAL A 166 -2.16 -21.73 32.23
CA VAL A 166 -0.85 -22.39 32.31
C VAL A 166 -0.90 -23.68 31.51
N ARG A 167 -0.05 -23.75 30.49
CA ARG A 167 0.18 -24.94 29.68
C ARG A 167 1.53 -25.53 30.04
N GLU A 168 1.50 -26.57 30.84
CA GLU A 168 2.71 -27.28 31.24
C GLU A 168 3.31 -28.06 30.06
N LYS A 169 4.64 -28.02 29.95
CA LYS A 169 5.42 -28.75 28.94
C LYS A 169 6.10 -29.93 29.61
N PHE A 170 5.90 -31.10 29.03
CA PHE A 170 6.49 -32.36 29.50
C PHE A 170 7.45 -32.92 28.47
N SER A 171 8.55 -33.53 28.89
CA SER A 171 9.34 -34.44 28.05
C SER A 171 9.15 -35.88 28.47
N CYS A 172 9.02 -36.75 27.46
CA CYS A 172 9.14 -38.18 27.67
C CYS A 172 10.61 -38.57 27.88
N ARG A 173 10.88 -39.44 28.85
CA ARG A 173 12.23 -40.01 29.08
C ARG A 173 12.63 -41.06 28.05
N ASP A 174 11.67 -41.69 27.38
CA ASP A 174 11.93 -42.84 26.51
C ASP A 174 12.14 -42.42 25.05
N CYS A 175 11.54 -41.30 24.61
CA CYS A 175 11.69 -40.79 23.24
C CYS A 175 12.13 -39.31 23.16
N GLU A 176 12.38 -38.66 24.30
CA GLU A 176 12.81 -37.25 24.43
C GLU A 176 11.87 -36.22 23.79
N LYS A 177 10.70 -36.65 23.29
CA LYS A 177 9.71 -35.78 22.67
C LYS A 177 9.04 -34.90 23.72
N ILE A 178 8.85 -33.63 23.38
CA ILE A 178 8.11 -32.66 24.18
C ILE A 178 6.63 -32.75 23.83
N SER A 179 5.79 -33.01 24.82
CA SER A 179 4.33 -32.97 24.74
C SER A 179 3.79 -31.77 25.51
N GLN A 180 2.83 -31.07 24.92
CA GLN A 180 2.14 -29.93 25.53
C GLN A 180 0.65 -30.05 25.19
N ALA A 181 -0.23 -29.77 26.17
CA ALA A 181 -1.67 -29.71 25.92
C ALA A 181 -1.99 -28.71 24.81
N PRO A 182 -2.99 -28.96 23.94
CA PRO A 182 -3.33 -28.06 22.84
C PRO A 182 -3.61 -26.64 23.33
N ALA A 183 -3.33 -25.64 22.49
CA ALA A 183 -3.58 -24.26 22.86
C ALA A 183 -5.10 -24.03 23.00
N PRO A 184 -5.55 -23.36 24.07
CA PRO A 184 -6.95 -22.97 24.22
C PRO A 184 -7.33 -22.00 23.10
N PHE A 185 -8.59 -22.05 22.70
CA PHE A 185 -9.12 -21.17 21.67
C PHE A 185 -9.27 -19.74 22.17
N TYR A 186 -8.77 -18.76 21.42
CA TYR A 186 -8.94 -17.33 21.69
C TYR A 186 -9.64 -16.67 20.50
N ALA A 187 -10.68 -15.87 20.76
CA ALA A 187 -11.42 -15.16 19.70
C ALA A 187 -10.58 -14.07 19.00
N VAL A 188 -9.63 -13.46 19.71
CA VAL A 188 -8.72 -12.45 19.14
C VAL A 188 -7.32 -13.05 19.01
N ALA A 189 -6.83 -13.18 17.78
CA ALA A 189 -5.48 -13.68 17.52
C ALA A 189 -4.43 -12.76 18.15
N ARG A 190 -3.60 -13.31 19.06
CA ARG A 190 -2.55 -12.57 19.81
C ARG A 190 -3.09 -11.44 20.69
N GLY A 191 -4.41 -11.41 20.93
CA GLY A 191 -5.05 -10.47 21.84
C GLY A 191 -4.90 -10.87 23.30
N TRP A 192 -5.01 -9.89 24.18
CA TRP A 192 -5.03 -10.08 25.64
C TRP A 192 -6.46 -10.14 26.20
N ALA A 193 -7.46 -9.88 25.35
CA ALA A 193 -8.87 -9.92 25.69
C ALA A 193 -9.40 -11.36 25.71
N GLY A 194 -9.94 -11.78 26.84
CA GLY A 194 -10.69 -13.03 26.97
C GLY A 194 -12.08 -12.95 26.34
N LEU A 195 -12.75 -14.09 26.18
CA LEU A 195 -14.06 -14.20 25.53
C LEU A 195 -15.13 -13.34 26.22
N SER A 196 -15.18 -13.37 27.55
CA SER A 196 -16.13 -12.57 28.34
C SER A 196 -15.84 -11.06 28.26
N PHE A 197 -14.58 -10.67 28.10
CA PHE A 197 -14.21 -9.27 27.91
C PHE A 197 -14.72 -8.73 26.57
N VAL A 198 -14.51 -9.47 25.48
CA VAL A 198 -15.00 -9.09 24.15
C VAL A 198 -16.54 -8.99 24.13
N GLY A 199 -17.25 -9.87 24.84
CA GLY A 199 -18.70 -9.83 24.95
C GLY A 199 -19.24 -8.66 25.79
N HIS A 200 -18.53 -8.27 26.85
CA HIS A 200 -18.94 -7.16 27.73
C HIS A 200 -18.71 -5.78 27.10
N ASP A 201 -17.65 -5.63 26.29
CA ASP A 201 -17.26 -4.34 25.69
C ASP A 201 -18.13 -3.94 24.48
N HIS A 202 -19.09 -4.79 24.07
CA HIS A 202 -20.06 -4.44 23.01
C HIS A 202 -21.20 -3.50 23.48
N VAL A 203 -21.24 -3.15 24.78
CA VAL A 203 -22.11 -2.07 25.30
C VAL A 203 -21.26 -0.97 25.92
N ARG A 204 -20.38 -0.37 25.12
CA ARG A 204 -20.07 1.04 25.27
C ARG A 204 -19.72 1.58 23.91
N GLU A 205 -20.67 2.30 23.33
CA GLU A 205 -20.43 3.20 22.23
C GLU A 205 -19.19 4.03 22.56
N VAL A 206 -18.07 3.67 21.94
CA VAL A 206 -16.89 4.51 21.92
C VAL A 206 -17.31 5.68 21.07
N ARG A 207 -17.89 6.70 21.70
CA ARG A 207 -17.80 8.06 21.20
C ARG A 207 -16.31 8.28 20.95
N PRO A 208 -15.86 8.46 19.70
CA PRO A 208 -14.49 8.84 19.46
C PRO A 208 -14.24 10.14 20.22
N ALA A 209 -13.32 10.07 21.19
CA ALA A 209 -12.85 11.25 21.89
C ALA A 209 -12.28 12.21 20.84
N SER A 210 -12.95 13.35 20.71
CA SER A 210 -12.48 14.60 20.11
C SER A 210 -11.69 14.48 18.81
N ALA A 211 -12.37 14.82 17.72
CA ALA A 211 -11.75 15.39 16.54
C ALA A 211 -10.65 16.40 16.95
N ILE A 212 -9.40 16.07 16.67
CA ILE A 212 -8.37 17.08 16.48
C ILE A 212 -8.70 17.67 15.11
N GLU A 213 -9.25 18.88 15.09
CA GLU A 213 -9.46 19.64 13.87
C GLU A 213 -8.10 19.79 13.15
N PRO A 214 -7.98 19.37 11.88
CA PRO A 214 -6.84 19.76 11.08
C PRO A 214 -6.92 21.28 10.83
N PRO A 215 -5.81 22.04 10.94
CA PRO A 215 -5.83 23.45 10.61
C PRO A 215 -6.30 23.64 9.17
N GLY A 216 -7.34 24.46 9.00
CA GLY A 216 -8.09 24.65 7.77
C GLY A 216 -7.19 24.97 6.57
N ARG A 217 -7.11 24.02 5.64
CA ARG A 217 -6.66 24.29 4.28
C ARG A 217 -7.87 24.80 3.52
N ALA A 218 -7.96 26.12 3.36
CA ALA A 218 -8.94 26.76 2.49
C ALA A 218 -8.77 26.27 1.05
N LEU A 219 -9.53 25.26 0.66
CA LEU A 219 -9.76 24.91 -0.73
C LEU A 219 -10.54 26.07 -1.36
N ARG A 220 -9.82 27.00 -2.01
CA ARG A 220 -10.43 27.85 -3.02
C ARG A 220 -10.88 26.94 -4.16
N LEU A 221 -12.17 26.62 -4.18
CA LEU A 221 -12.87 26.20 -5.39
C LEU A 221 -12.81 27.36 -6.39
N GLY A 222 -11.72 27.42 -7.15
CA GLY A 222 -11.68 28.18 -8.38
C GLY A 222 -12.68 27.55 -9.34
N ARG A 223 -13.83 28.19 -9.52
CA ARG A 223 -14.71 27.99 -10.66
C ARG A 223 -13.88 28.11 -11.94
N ARG A 224 -13.47 26.99 -12.52
CA ARG A 224 -13.05 26.94 -13.92
C ARG A 224 -14.34 26.85 -14.71
N ALA A 225 -14.66 27.94 -15.40
CA ALA A 225 -15.71 27.98 -16.38
C ALA A 225 -15.51 26.86 -17.40
N ASP A 226 -16.56 26.08 -17.63
CA ASP A 226 -16.69 25.19 -18.75
C ASP A 226 -16.54 26.01 -20.04
N ARG A 227 -15.37 25.93 -20.68
CA ARG A 227 -15.26 26.27 -22.10
C ARG A 227 -15.88 25.10 -22.85
N ALA A 228 -17.12 25.31 -23.28
CA ALA A 228 -17.71 24.62 -24.41
C ALA A 228 -16.72 24.72 -25.59
N VAL A 229 -16.23 23.57 -26.04
CA VAL A 229 -15.62 23.47 -27.36
C VAL A 229 -16.77 23.40 -28.34
N ASP A 230 -17.03 24.53 -29.00
CA ASP A 230 -17.96 24.64 -30.11
C ASP A 230 -17.57 23.63 -31.20
N HIS A 231 -18.44 22.64 -31.42
CA HIS A 231 -18.46 21.91 -32.68
C HIS A 231 -18.97 22.87 -33.76
N GLY A 232 -18.03 23.50 -34.46
CA GLY A 232 -18.29 24.27 -35.66
C GLY A 232 -19.04 23.43 -36.69
N GLY A 233 -20.31 23.78 -36.89
CA GLY A 233 -21.14 23.27 -37.97
C GLY A 233 -20.58 23.69 -39.32
N CYS A 234 -20.04 22.75 -40.08
CA CYS A 234 -19.84 22.90 -41.51
C CYS A 234 -21.17 22.71 -42.23
N ARG A 235 -21.81 23.86 -42.46
CA ARG A 235 -22.91 24.09 -43.39
C ARG A 235 -22.41 23.82 -44.81
N TRP A 236 -22.88 22.75 -45.46
CA TRP A 236 -22.76 22.60 -46.91
C TRP A 236 -24.15 22.64 -47.53
N ILE A 237 -24.46 23.81 -48.08
CA ILE A 237 -25.53 24.03 -49.06
C ILE A 237 -24.99 23.51 -50.40
N GLY A 238 -25.82 22.73 -51.09
CA GLY A 238 -25.45 22.05 -52.32
C GLY A 238 -25.22 22.97 -53.51
N LEU A 239 -24.43 22.46 -54.47
CA LEU A 239 -24.59 22.76 -55.88
C LEU A 239 -24.23 21.51 -56.69
N CYS A 240 -25.20 21.04 -57.47
CA CYS A 240 -25.06 19.96 -58.45
C CYS A 240 -24.22 20.42 -59.65
N VAL A 241 -23.26 19.59 -60.12
CA VAL A 241 -23.02 19.37 -61.56
C VAL A 241 -22.53 17.92 -61.79
N ALA A 242 -23.26 17.27 -62.70
CA ALA A 242 -23.05 16.08 -63.52
C ALA A 242 -21.74 15.24 -63.46
N GLY A 243 -21.91 13.92 -63.59
CA GLY A 243 -20.93 13.06 -64.28
C GLY A 243 -20.92 11.59 -63.84
N THR A 244 -21.72 10.73 -64.50
CA THR A 244 -21.40 9.35 -64.97
C THR A 244 -20.29 8.57 -64.22
N SER A 245 -20.46 7.38 -63.65
CA SER A 245 -21.09 6.16 -64.18
C SER A 245 -20.87 4.98 -63.20
N ALA A 246 -21.61 3.88 -63.41
CA ALA A 246 -21.36 2.50 -62.94
C ALA A 246 -21.87 2.04 -61.55
N THR A 247 -23.13 1.59 -61.55
CA THR A 247 -23.69 0.47 -60.74
C THR A 247 -23.23 -0.91 -61.30
N PRO A 248 -23.59 -2.09 -60.72
CA PRO A 248 -23.79 -2.52 -59.31
C PRO A 248 -23.29 -3.97 -59.02
N SER A 249 -23.40 -4.46 -57.78
CA SER A 249 -24.03 -5.78 -57.41
C SER A 249 -23.79 -6.08 -55.91
N ARG A 250 -24.82 -5.98 -55.06
CA ARG A 250 -25.86 -6.98 -54.69
C ARG A 250 -25.36 -8.13 -53.80
N ILE A 251 -25.61 -7.94 -52.52
CA ILE A 251 -25.78 -8.95 -51.47
C ILE A 251 -27.17 -9.61 -51.63
N PRO A 252 -27.33 -10.93 -51.42
CA PRO A 252 -28.62 -11.50 -51.07
C PRO A 252 -28.68 -11.89 -49.58
N ARG A 253 -29.77 -11.47 -48.92
CA ARG A 253 -30.31 -12.06 -47.69
C ARG A 253 -31.38 -13.08 -48.07
N SER A 254 -31.30 -14.28 -47.50
CA SER A 254 -32.40 -15.20 -47.15
C SER A 254 -31.74 -16.35 -46.38
N GLY A 255 -32.33 -17.11 -45.47
CA GLY A 255 -33.66 -17.30 -44.92
C GLY A 255 -33.51 -18.53 -44.00
N GLY A 256 -34.18 -18.56 -42.85
CA GLY A 256 -33.86 -19.50 -41.77
C GLY A 256 -34.26 -20.97 -41.97
N ARG A 257 -33.76 -21.83 -41.08
CA ARG A 257 -34.47 -22.99 -40.50
C ARG A 257 -33.73 -23.50 -39.27
N ALA A 258 -34.48 -23.73 -38.19
CA ALA A 258 -34.02 -24.37 -36.96
C ALA A 258 -33.85 -25.89 -37.15
N PRO A 259 -32.98 -26.57 -36.38
CA PRO A 259 -32.91 -28.02 -36.35
C PRO A 259 -33.84 -28.62 -35.29
N SER A 260 -34.56 -29.66 -35.70
CA SER A 260 -35.43 -30.52 -34.90
C SER A 260 -34.63 -31.57 -34.11
N CYS A 261 -35.14 -31.92 -32.94
CA CYS A 261 -34.67 -33.00 -32.08
C CYS A 261 -34.82 -34.38 -32.75
N ARG A 262 -33.85 -35.25 -32.50
CA ARG A 262 -33.99 -36.71 -32.54
C ARG A 262 -33.07 -37.33 -31.51
#